data_AF-A0A4Z2BRF5-F1
#
_entry.id   AF-A0A4Z2BRF5-F1
#
_cell.length_a   1.000
_cell.length_b   1.000
_cell.length_c   1.000
_cell.angle_alpha   90.00
_cell.angle_beta   90.00
_cell.angle_gamma   90.00
#
_symmetry.space_group_name_H-M   'P 1'
#
loop_
_entity.id
_entity.type
_entity.pdbx_description
1 polymer ?
#
loop_
_entity_poly.entity_id
_entity_poly.type
_entity_poly.pdbx_seq_one_letter_code
_entity_poly.pdbx_strand_id
1 'polypeptide(L)'
;MREPLCFLSLLVLTELVICPSAEPEEDHEGSLRSMLEDFDVLPLSNLRTHSVRRRDVQTENYVEKLISFDALLRHFTLYLRTNDQLFTDDFRAVVVDQDGQERHYPVNRHNYFTGHVVGEENSRVQAHMDENEFSAHILIDGGEYNVEPLWRFTSAPPDGRLLIYRSEDIRNLRRLQQTSVCGYVRSNASSLLPENRTSVMFEEQEHHKDHSRLHSCSSCRK
;
A
#
# COMPACT_ATOMS: atom_id res chain seq x y z
N MET A 1 25.87 75.69 -32.40
CA MET A 1 26.12 74.25 -32.22
C MET A 1 26.22 73.98 -30.71
N ARG A 2 25.15 73.47 -30.12
CA ARG A 2 25.05 73.11 -28.70
C ARG A 2 24.18 71.86 -28.61
N GLU A 3 24.83 70.73 -28.34
CA GLU A 3 24.21 69.43 -28.06
C GLU A 3 23.57 69.44 -26.65
N PRO A 4 22.43 68.77 -26.42
CA PRO A 4 21.96 68.47 -25.07
C PRO A 4 22.37 67.06 -24.62
N LEU A 5 22.82 66.99 -23.37
CA LEU A 5 23.16 65.79 -22.63
C LEU A 5 21.90 64.97 -22.29
N CYS A 6 21.82 63.73 -22.75
CA CYS A 6 20.87 62.73 -22.24
C CYS A 6 21.43 62.07 -20.97
N PHE A 7 20.95 62.49 -19.80
CA PHE A 7 21.09 61.72 -18.56
C PHE A 7 20.02 60.62 -18.54
N LEU A 8 20.43 59.37 -18.71
CA LEU A 8 19.59 58.19 -18.44
C LEU A 8 19.97 57.64 -17.05
N SER A 9 19.07 57.81 -16.08
CA SER A 9 19.20 57.23 -14.75
C SER A 9 18.88 55.73 -14.81
N LEU A 10 19.84 54.91 -14.40
CA LEU A 10 19.70 53.46 -14.31
C LEU A 10 19.00 53.12 -12.98
N LEU A 11 17.71 52.73 -13.06
CA LEU A 11 16.97 52.14 -11.93
C LEU A 11 17.36 50.66 -11.82
N VAL A 12 18.10 50.31 -10.77
CA VAL A 12 18.39 48.91 -10.42
C VAL A 12 17.20 48.40 -9.58
N LEU A 13 16.33 47.59 -10.19
CA LEU A 13 15.35 46.80 -9.44
C LEU A 13 16.08 45.61 -8.80
N THR A 14 16.16 45.61 -7.48
CA THR A 14 16.51 44.44 -6.68
C THR A 14 15.31 43.48 -6.69
N GLU A 15 15.46 42.31 -7.32
CA GLU A 15 14.49 41.23 -7.13
C GLU A 15 14.64 40.67 -5.71
N LEU A 16 13.55 40.80 -4.95
CA LEU A 16 13.36 40.14 -3.68
C LEU A 16 13.26 38.63 -3.96
N VAL A 17 14.23 37.84 -3.52
CA VAL A 17 14.12 36.38 -3.48
C VAL A 17 13.02 36.05 -2.47
N ILE A 18 11.81 35.81 -2.99
CA ILE A 18 10.70 35.27 -2.22
C ILE A 18 11.00 33.77 -2.06
N CYS A 19 11.51 33.37 -0.90
CA CYS A 19 11.54 31.96 -0.53
C CYS A 19 10.08 31.46 -0.55
N PRO A 20 9.76 30.34 -1.23
CA PRO A 20 8.44 29.76 -1.13
C PRO A 20 8.20 29.39 0.34
N SER A 21 7.13 29.93 0.91
CA SER A 21 6.66 29.59 2.24
C SER A 21 6.45 28.08 2.31
N ALA A 22 6.99 27.45 3.35
CA ALA A 22 6.65 26.08 3.70
C ALA A 22 5.12 25.96 3.75
N GLU A 23 4.57 25.14 2.86
CA GLU A 23 3.19 24.66 2.98
C GLU A 23 3.02 24.03 4.37
N PRO A 24 1.84 24.13 5.00
CA PRO A 24 1.61 23.49 6.28
C PRO A 24 1.77 21.98 6.08
N GLU A 25 2.88 21.43 6.57
CA GLU A 25 3.06 19.99 6.83
C GLU A 25 1.91 19.59 7.75
N GLU A 26 0.79 19.17 7.17
CA GLU A 26 -0.40 18.79 7.91
C GLU A 26 -0.04 17.67 8.89
N ASP A 27 -0.68 17.67 10.06
CA ASP A 27 -0.51 16.86 11.30
C ASP A 27 -0.38 15.30 11.15
N HIS A 28 -0.28 14.83 9.92
CA HIS A 28 -0.06 13.44 9.53
C HIS A 28 1.27 12.87 10.04
N GLU A 29 2.36 13.65 10.02
CA GLU A 29 3.68 13.16 10.45
C GLU A 29 3.66 12.80 11.96
N GLY A 30 2.99 13.61 12.78
CA GLY A 30 2.81 13.34 14.21
C GLY A 30 2.01 12.06 14.47
N SER A 31 0.95 11.83 13.69
CA SER A 31 0.17 10.59 13.74
C SER A 31 1.01 9.37 13.35
N LEU A 32 1.80 9.46 12.27
CA LEU A 32 2.68 8.38 11.84
C LEU A 32 3.76 8.06 12.87
N ARG A 33 4.42 9.08 13.43
CA ARG A 33 5.45 8.92 14.49
C ARG A 33 4.93 8.29 15.78
N SER A 34 3.61 8.31 15.99
CA SER A 34 2.97 7.60 17.10
C SER A 34 2.82 6.08 16.86
N MET A 35 2.90 5.64 15.60
CA MET A 35 2.72 4.25 15.16
C MET A 35 4.03 3.62 14.69
N LEU A 36 4.92 4.41 14.08
CA LEU A 36 6.18 3.98 13.48
C LEU A 36 7.36 4.73 14.11
N GLU A 37 8.45 4.02 14.35
CA GLU A 37 9.70 4.58 14.84
C GLU A 37 10.50 5.26 13.73
N ASP A 38 10.63 4.58 12.61
CA ASP A 38 11.36 5.01 11.43
C ASP A 38 10.53 4.70 10.18
N PHE A 39 10.49 5.63 9.23
CA PHE A 39 9.72 5.51 8.00
C PHE A 39 10.16 6.58 6.99
N ASP A 40 9.97 6.27 5.70
CA ASP A 40 10.11 7.23 4.61
C ASP A 40 8.77 7.45 3.93
N VAL A 41 8.56 8.67 3.43
CA VAL A 41 7.42 9.00 2.56
C VAL A 41 7.97 9.46 1.22
N LEU A 42 7.55 8.80 0.14
CA LEU A 42 7.97 9.15 -1.22
C LEU A 42 6.79 9.18 -2.19
N PRO A 43 6.77 10.13 -3.15
CA PRO A 43 5.75 10.13 -4.19
C PRO A 43 5.93 8.92 -5.12
N LEU A 44 4.84 8.38 -5.64
CA LEU A 44 4.84 7.25 -6.58
C LEU A 44 5.75 7.52 -7.80
N SER A 45 5.86 8.77 -8.23
CA SER A 45 6.75 9.21 -9.32
C SER A 45 8.24 8.93 -9.08
N ASN A 46 8.65 8.72 -7.82
CA ASN A 46 10.03 8.36 -7.49
C ASN A 46 10.35 6.89 -7.80
N LEU A 47 9.34 6.05 -8.04
CA LEU A 47 9.53 4.67 -8.46
C LEU A 47 9.94 4.63 -9.93
N ARG A 48 11.21 4.30 -10.20
CA ARG A 48 11.70 4.09 -11.56
C ARG A 48 11.24 2.72 -12.04
N THR A 49 10.31 2.71 -12.99
CA THR A 49 9.73 1.47 -13.52
C THR A 49 10.23 1.19 -14.94
N HIS A 50 10.87 0.04 -15.13
CA HIS A 50 11.28 -0.48 -16.43
C HIS A 50 10.52 -1.76 -16.74
N SER A 51 9.71 -1.76 -17.80
CA SER A 51 9.01 -2.97 -18.26
C SER A 51 9.93 -3.82 -19.13
N VAL A 52 10.06 -5.11 -18.80
CA VAL A 52 10.80 -6.08 -19.59
C VAL A 52 9.78 -7.01 -20.24
N ARG A 53 9.79 -7.08 -21.58
CA ARG A 53 8.93 -8.00 -22.33
C ARG A 53 9.80 -8.93 -23.15
N ARG A 54 9.78 -10.21 -22.82
CA ARG A 54 10.44 -11.25 -23.62
C ARG A 54 9.73 -11.40 -24.97
N ARG A 55 10.49 -11.64 -26.04
CA ARG A 55 9.97 -11.87 -27.40
C ARG A 55 9.49 -13.32 -27.59
N ASP A 56 8.71 -13.85 -26.64
CA ASP A 56 8.19 -15.21 -26.70
C ASP A 56 6.75 -15.24 -27.25
N VAL A 57 6.38 -16.37 -27.87
CA VAL A 57 5.10 -16.60 -28.57
C VAL A 57 3.92 -16.83 -27.60
N GLN A 58 4.15 -16.83 -26.28
CA GLN A 58 3.11 -17.11 -25.29
C GLN A 58 2.73 -15.92 -24.38
N THR A 59 1.42 -15.65 -24.45
CA THR A 59 0.52 -15.00 -23.49
C THR A 59 0.73 -13.51 -23.22
N GLU A 60 -0.17 -12.69 -23.78
CA GLU A 60 -0.24 -11.22 -23.64
C GLU A 60 -0.30 -10.73 -22.17
N ASN A 61 -0.55 -11.63 -21.23
CA ASN A 61 -0.87 -11.34 -19.83
C ASN A 61 0.32 -11.52 -18.87
N TYR A 62 1.47 -12.02 -19.33
CA TYR A 62 2.67 -12.19 -18.51
C TYR A 62 3.59 -10.98 -18.67
N VAL A 63 3.74 -10.18 -17.61
CA VAL A 63 4.56 -8.96 -17.63
C VAL A 63 5.67 -9.08 -16.58
N GLU A 64 6.89 -8.77 -17.00
CA GLU A 64 8.04 -8.61 -16.12
C GLU A 64 8.34 -7.11 -15.94
N LYS A 65 8.63 -6.69 -14.71
CA LYS A 65 8.92 -5.29 -14.37
C LYS A 65 10.11 -5.21 -13.43
N LEU A 66 10.95 -4.22 -13.67
CA LEU A 66 11.99 -3.78 -12.75
C LEU A 66 11.53 -2.46 -12.12
N ILE A 67 11.46 -2.41 -10.79
CA ILE A 67 11.10 -1.21 -10.03
C ILE A 67 12.24 -0.86 -9.10
N SER A 68 12.76 0.37 -9.22
CA SER A 68 13.85 0.86 -8.37
C SER A 68 13.48 2.13 -7.63
N PHE A 69 13.88 2.21 -6.37
CA PHE A 69 13.66 3.37 -5.49
C PHE A 69 14.61 3.34 -4.31
N ASP A 70 14.79 4.50 -3.68
CA ASP A 70 15.59 4.67 -2.46
C ASP A 70 14.63 4.89 -1.29
N ALA A 71 14.83 4.14 -0.20
CA ALA A 71 14.09 4.29 1.05
C ALA A 71 14.87 3.67 2.21
N LEU A 72 14.73 4.22 3.42
CA LEU A 72 15.34 3.77 4.67
C LEU A 72 16.85 3.53 4.51
N LEU A 73 17.52 4.52 3.91
CA LEU A 73 18.96 4.51 3.61
C LEU A 73 19.43 3.34 2.72
N ARG A 74 18.52 2.79 1.92
CA ARG A 74 18.76 1.63 1.07
C ARG A 74 18.22 1.84 -0.34
N HIS A 75 18.97 1.35 -1.33
CA HIS A 75 18.51 1.28 -2.72
C HIS A 75 17.85 -0.07 -2.99
N PHE A 76 16.58 -0.07 -3.38
CA PHE A 76 15.86 -1.26 -3.80
C PHE A 76 15.80 -1.35 -5.32
N THR A 77 15.99 -2.55 -5.84
CA THR A 77 15.65 -2.89 -7.23
C THR A 77 14.88 -4.21 -7.20
N LEU A 78 13.58 -4.13 -7.45
CA LEU A 78 12.65 -5.26 -7.42
C LEU A 78 12.51 -5.82 -8.82
N TYR A 79 12.75 -7.13 -8.99
CA TYR A 79 12.35 -7.86 -10.18
C TYR A 79 11.00 -8.53 -9.93
N LEU A 80 9.97 -8.08 -10.65
CA LEU A 80 8.58 -8.50 -10.49
C LEU A 80 8.07 -9.21 -11.74
N ARG A 81 7.28 -10.25 -11.54
CA ARG A 81 6.50 -10.94 -12.59
C ARG A 81 5.04 -11.03 -12.17
N THR A 82 4.12 -11.03 -13.13
CA THR A 82 2.69 -11.25 -12.86
C THR A 82 2.50 -12.53 -12.03
N ASN A 83 1.66 -12.45 -10.99
CA ASN A 83 1.32 -13.57 -10.13
C ASN A 83 0.05 -14.26 -10.64
N ASP A 84 0.25 -15.34 -11.39
CA ASP A 84 -0.79 -16.19 -11.95
C ASP A 84 -1.38 -17.20 -10.95
N GLN A 85 -0.75 -17.35 -9.77
CA GLN A 85 -1.11 -18.37 -8.77
C GLN A 85 -1.93 -17.82 -7.59
N LEU A 86 -2.17 -16.52 -7.53
CA LEU A 86 -2.86 -15.90 -6.39
C LEU A 86 -4.37 -16.18 -6.36
N PHE A 87 -4.98 -16.39 -7.53
CA PHE A 87 -6.43 -16.49 -7.67
C PHE A 87 -6.80 -17.82 -8.34
N THR A 88 -7.90 -18.43 -7.89
CA THR A 88 -8.53 -19.55 -8.61
C THR A 88 -9.17 -19.05 -9.91
N ASP A 89 -9.40 -19.95 -10.87
CA ASP A 89 -10.02 -19.58 -12.16
C ASP A 89 -11.44 -19.02 -11.99
N ASP A 90 -12.15 -19.47 -10.94
CA ASP A 90 -13.52 -19.07 -10.59
C ASP A 90 -13.60 -17.96 -9.54
N PHE A 91 -12.47 -17.35 -9.17
CA PHE A 91 -12.44 -16.27 -8.19
C PHE A 91 -13.35 -15.11 -8.63
N ARG A 92 -14.23 -14.68 -7.74
CA ARG A 92 -15.14 -13.54 -7.93
C ARG A 92 -15.26 -12.72 -6.66
N ALA A 93 -15.28 -11.40 -6.81
CA ALA A 93 -15.62 -10.48 -5.73
C ALA A 93 -17.03 -9.94 -5.95
N VAL A 94 -17.79 -9.81 -4.87
CA VAL A 94 -19.14 -9.22 -4.88
C VAL A 94 -19.27 -8.20 -3.76
N VAL A 95 -19.98 -7.12 -4.04
CA VAL A 95 -20.39 -6.13 -3.04
C VAL A 95 -21.87 -6.35 -2.77
N VAL A 96 -22.21 -6.50 -1.49
CA VAL A 96 -23.59 -6.65 -1.03
C VAL A 96 -24.04 -5.31 -0.45
N ASP A 97 -25.13 -4.76 -0.98
CA ASP A 97 -25.71 -3.53 -0.45
C ASP A 97 -26.64 -3.79 0.76
N GLN A 98 -27.22 -2.72 1.31
CA GLN A 98 -28.08 -2.78 2.49
C GLN A 98 -29.36 -3.60 2.24
N ASP A 99 -29.80 -3.71 0.99
CA ASP A 99 -30.99 -4.46 0.58
C ASP A 99 -30.67 -5.93 0.26
N GLY A 100 -29.41 -6.36 0.46
CA GLY A 100 -28.93 -7.70 0.20
C GLY A 100 -28.68 -8.00 -1.28
N GLN A 101 -28.64 -6.99 -2.15
CA GLN A 101 -28.37 -7.20 -3.57
C GLN A 101 -26.87 -7.32 -3.80
N GLU A 102 -26.47 -8.40 -4.47
CA GLU A 102 -25.08 -8.64 -4.85
C GLU A 102 -24.75 -7.97 -6.19
N ARG A 103 -23.61 -7.26 -6.23
CA ARG A 103 -23.06 -6.69 -7.46
C ARG A 103 -21.64 -7.17 -7.65
N HIS A 104 -21.34 -7.67 -8.85
CA HIS A 104 -19.99 -8.11 -9.17
C HIS A 104 -18.99 -6.95 -9.09
N TYR A 105 -17.89 -7.17 -8.40
CA TYR A 105 -16.78 -6.23 -8.28
C TYR A 105 -15.60 -6.72 -9.15
N PRO A 106 -15.23 -5.98 -10.21
CA PRO A 106 -14.15 -6.40 -11.09
C PRO A 106 -12.80 -6.33 -10.36
N VAL A 107 -12.10 -7.47 -10.30
CA VAL A 107 -10.72 -7.55 -9.77
C VAL A 107 -9.77 -7.81 -10.94
N ASN A 108 -8.85 -6.88 -11.21
CA ASN A 108 -7.84 -7.07 -12.25
C ASN A 108 -6.69 -7.92 -11.70
N ARG A 109 -6.71 -9.21 -12.03
CA ARG A 109 -5.71 -10.20 -11.58
C ARG A 109 -4.29 -9.90 -12.07
N HIS A 110 -4.14 -9.13 -13.14
CA HIS A 110 -2.84 -8.78 -13.73
C HIS A 110 -2.08 -7.70 -12.95
N ASN A 111 -2.74 -7.07 -11.98
CA ASN A 111 -2.14 -6.04 -11.12
C ASN A 111 -1.39 -6.64 -9.92
N TYR A 112 -1.37 -7.96 -9.77
CA TYR A 112 -0.69 -8.66 -8.69
C TYR A 112 0.60 -9.29 -9.19
N PHE A 113 1.68 -9.08 -8.44
CA PHE A 113 3.02 -9.47 -8.82
C PHE A 113 3.71 -10.24 -7.70
N THR A 114 4.63 -11.13 -8.08
CA THR A 114 5.58 -11.77 -7.19
C THR A 114 7.00 -11.60 -7.74
N GLY A 115 8.00 -11.62 -6.89
CA GLY A 115 9.35 -11.27 -7.31
C GLY A 115 10.40 -11.46 -6.23
N HIS A 116 11.54 -10.82 -6.45
CA HIS A 116 12.69 -10.80 -5.55
C HIS A 116 13.44 -9.47 -5.66
N VAL A 117 14.36 -9.22 -4.74
CA VAL A 117 15.25 -8.04 -4.78
C VAL A 117 16.52 -8.44 -5.53
N VAL A 118 16.90 -7.66 -6.54
CA VAL A 118 18.08 -7.91 -7.36
C VAL A 118 19.33 -7.78 -6.50
N GLY A 119 20.18 -8.81 -6.53
CA GLY A 119 21.42 -8.87 -5.75
C GLY A 119 21.26 -9.38 -4.32
N GLU A 120 20.03 -9.69 -3.87
CA GLU A 120 19.76 -10.25 -2.55
C GLU A 120 19.37 -11.72 -2.66
N GLU A 121 20.16 -12.57 -2.02
CA GLU A 121 19.85 -14.00 -1.89
C GLU A 121 18.62 -14.19 -1.00
N ASN A 122 17.85 -15.25 -1.26
CA ASN A 122 16.66 -15.65 -0.49
C ASN A 122 15.58 -14.56 -0.33
N SER A 123 15.59 -13.54 -1.19
CA SER A 123 14.60 -12.45 -1.13
C SER A 123 13.27 -12.84 -1.78
N ARG A 124 12.16 -12.34 -1.21
CA ARG A 124 10.80 -12.53 -1.74
C ARG A 124 10.06 -11.20 -1.74
N VAL A 125 9.39 -10.93 -2.85
CA VAL A 125 8.53 -9.75 -2.99
C VAL A 125 7.13 -10.18 -3.40
N GLN A 126 6.13 -9.57 -2.76
CA GLN A 126 4.74 -9.59 -3.20
C GLN A 126 4.32 -8.14 -3.43
N ALA A 127 3.70 -7.85 -4.56
CA ALA A 127 3.34 -6.47 -4.89
C ALA A 127 1.96 -6.40 -5.57
N HIS A 128 1.29 -5.28 -5.36
CA HIS A 128 0.12 -4.86 -6.13
C HIS A 128 0.44 -3.54 -6.80
N MET A 129 0.12 -3.41 -8.08
CA MET A 129 0.36 -2.20 -8.84
C MET A 129 -0.71 -1.99 -9.90
N ASP A 130 -1.29 -0.79 -9.89
CA ASP A 130 -2.19 -0.30 -10.93
C ASP A 130 -1.69 1.05 -11.48
N GLU A 131 -2.58 1.83 -12.11
CA GLU A 131 -2.21 3.12 -12.71
C GLU A 131 -1.79 4.17 -11.67
N ASN A 132 -2.35 4.11 -10.46
CA ASN A 132 -2.24 5.17 -9.45
C ASN A 132 -1.77 4.67 -8.07
N GLU A 133 -1.72 3.36 -7.86
CA GLU A 133 -1.38 2.74 -6.58
C GLU A 133 -0.23 1.73 -6.75
N PHE A 134 0.68 1.75 -5.77
CA PHE A 134 1.72 0.73 -5.62
C PHE A 134 1.77 0.29 -4.16
N SER A 135 1.78 -1.01 -3.93
CA SER A 135 2.12 -1.61 -2.64
C SER A 135 3.03 -2.80 -2.84
N ALA A 136 3.92 -3.01 -1.87
CA ALA A 136 4.83 -4.12 -1.88
C ALA A 136 5.18 -4.56 -0.46
N HIS A 137 5.34 -5.86 -0.30
CA HIS A 137 5.89 -6.50 0.87
C HIS A 137 7.18 -7.20 0.46
N ILE A 138 8.29 -6.76 1.04
CA ILE A 138 9.64 -7.16 0.67
C ILE A 138 10.26 -7.87 1.86
N LEU A 139 10.61 -9.14 1.65
CA LEU A 139 11.30 -9.98 2.61
C LEU A 139 12.73 -10.20 2.11
N ILE A 140 13.70 -9.87 2.96
CA ILE A 140 15.12 -10.13 2.76
C ILE A 140 15.71 -10.67 4.07
N ASP A 141 16.94 -11.20 4.03
CA ASP A 141 17.61 -11.69 5.24
C ASP A 141 17.81 -10.56 6.29
N GLY A 142 17.93 -9.31 5.84
CA GLY A 142 18.05 -8.12 6.68
C GLY A 142 16.74 -7.62 7.31
N GLY A 143 15.59 -8.22 7.01
CA GLY A 143 14.30 -7.83 7.60
C GLY A 143 13.14 -7.74 6.60
N GLU A 144 12.03 -7.19 7.09
CA GLU A 144 10.78 -7.04 6.36
C GLU A 144 10.45 -5.57 6.14
N TYR A 145 10.22 -5.19 4.88
CA TYR A 145 9.89 -3.84 4.47
C TYR A 145 8.51 -3.82 3.81
N ASN A 146 7.70 -2.85 4.20
CA ASN A 146 6.38 -2.62 3.63
C ASN A 146 6.39 -1.30 2.87
N VAL A 147 5.80 -1.31 1.69
CA VAL A 147 5.50 -0.15 0.86
C VAL A 147 3.99 -0.11 0.72
N GLU A 148 3.36 0.93 1.25
CA GLU A 148 1.92 1.08 1.22
C GLU A 148 1.51 2.49 0.79
N PRO A 149 0.32 2.68 0.20
CA PRO A 149 -0.20 4.01 -0.05
C PRO A 149 -0.41 4.78 1.25
N LEU A 150 0.09 6.02 1.31
CA LEU A 150 0.04 6.84 2.51
C LEU A 150 -1.38 7.08 3.01
N TRP A 151 -2.35 7.21 2.09
CA TRP A 151 -3.75 7.46 2.39
C TRP A 151 -4.39 6.40 3.31
N ARG A 152 -3.80 5.20 3.44
CA ARG A 152 -4.27 4.17 4.38
C ARG A 152 -4.07 4.55 5.84
N PHE A 153 -3.17 5.50 6.12
CA PHE A 153 -2.76 5.92 7.47
C PHE A 153 -3.16 7.35 7.79
N THR A 154 -3.77 8.06 6.84
CA THR A 154 -4.10 9.47 6.94
C THR A 154 -5.55 9.73 6.54
N SER A 155 -6.15 10.78 7.09
CA SER A 155 -7.48 11.23 6.64
C SER A 155 -7.42 12.03 5.33
N ALA A 156 -6.21 12.32 4.82
CA ALA A 156 -6.00 13.02 3.57
C ALA A 156 -6.49 12.19 2.37
N PRO A 157 -7.03 12.85 1.32
CA PRO A 157 -7.32 12.18 0.05
C PRO A 157 -6.08 11.51 -0.54
N PRO A 158 -6.24 10.45 -1.37
CA PRO A 158 -5.12 9.85 -2.10
C PRO A 158 -4.39 10.88 -2.96
N ASP A 159 -3.09 11.06 -2.73
CA ASP A 159 -2.23 12.02 -3.42
C ASP A 159 -1.01 11.36 -4.09
N GLY A 160 -1.02 10.02 -4.18
CA GLY A 160 0.06 9.24 -4.79
C GLY A 160 1.32 9.11 -3.93
N ARG A 161 1.32 9.56 -2.67
CA ARG A 161 2.43 9.28 -1.75
C ARG A 161 2.37 7.85 -1.21
N LEU A 162 3.56 7.29 -1.02
CA LEU A 162 3.81 5.97 -0.47
C LEU A 162 4.50 6.11 0.89
N LEU A 163 4.09 5.29 1.84
CA LEU A 163 4.71 5.11 3.15
C LEU A 163 5.56 3.83 3.12
N ILE A 164 6.84 3.95 3.46
CA ILE A 164 7.80 2.85 3.48
C ILE A 164 8.31 2.70 4.91
N TYR A 165 8.20 1.50 5.49
CA TYR A 165 8.61 1.23 6.86
C TYR A 165 9.07 -0.22 7.02
N ARG A 166 9.87 -0.50 8.06
CA ARG A 166 10.17 -1.88 8.46
C ARG A 166 9.14 -2.37 9.46
N SER A 167 8.83 -3.66 9.41
CA SER A 167 7.90 -4.26 10.37
C SER A 167 8.40 -4.19 11.82
N GLU A 168 9.72 -4.12 12.03
CA GLU A 168 10.32 -3.93 13.36
C GLU A 168 10.11 -2.53 13.95
N ASP A 169 9.88 -1.51 13.12
CA ASP A 169 9.69 -0.12 13.55
C ASP A 169 8.24 0.16 14.01
N ILE A 170 7.35 -0.84 14.00
CA ILE A 170 5.96 -0.69 14.43
C ILE A 170 5.89 -0.63 15.97
N ARG A 171 5.56 0.55 16.50
CA ARG A 171 5.47 0.81 17.96
C ARG A 171 4.20 0.27 18.61
N ASN A 172 3.06 0.35 17.91
CA ASN A 172 1.73 0.11 18.50
C ASN A 172 0.84 -0.77 17.60
N LEU A 173 1.00 -2.09 17.69
CA LEU A 173 0.13 -3.07 17.01
C LEU A 173 -1.36 -2.90 17.36
N ARG A 174 -1.70 -2.30 18.52
CA ARG A 174 -3.10 -2.08 18.93
C ARG A 174 -3.83 -1.00 18.14
N ARG A 175 -3.14 -0.03 17.53
CA ARG A 175 -3.78 1.05 16.75
C ARG A 175 -3.99 0.72 15.28
N LEU A 176 -3.23 -0.22 14.72
CA LEU A 176 -3.54 -0.84 13.42
C LEU A 176 -4.90 -1.56 13.44
N GLN A 177 -5.39 -1.94 14.63
CA GLN A 177 -6.74 -2.51 14.83
C GLN A 177 -7.84 -1.45 15.05
N GLN A 178 -7.50 -0.16 15.10
CA GLN A 178 -8.45 0.95 15.35
C GLN A 178 -8.77 1.77 14.11
N THR A 179 -8.44 1.30 12.91
CA THR A 179 -9.18 1.78 11.74
C THR A 179 -10.65 1.42 11.99
N SER A 180 -11.55 2.38 11.83
CA SER A 180 -12.98 2.15 11.98
C SER A 180 -13.48 1.29 10.81
N VAL A 181 -13.09 0.02 10.78
CA VAL A 181 -13.55 -0.95 9.81
C VAL A 181 -14.91 -1.46 10.28
N CYS A 182 -15.88 -1.50 9.36
CA CYS A 182 -17.09 -2.29 9.57
C CYS A 182 -16.66 -3.72 9.94
N GLY A 183 -17.14 -4.24 11.07
CA GLY A 183 -16.74 -5.57 11.54
C GLY A 183 -16.86 -6.63 10.45
N TYR A 184 -15.87 -7.51 10.31
CA TYR A 184 -15.93 -8.63 9.37
C TYR A 184 -16.87 -9.70 9.92
N VAL A 185 -17.83 -10.14 9.11
CA VAL A 185 -18.66 -11.31 9.42
C VAL A 185 -17.90 -12.56 9.01
N ARG A 186 -17.44 -13.35 9.99
CA ARG A 186 -16.96 -14.71 9.70
C ARG A 186 -18.15 -15.54 9.20
N SER A 187 -18.19 -15.81 7.91
CA SER A 187 -19.06 -16.85 7.36
C SER A 187 -18.71 -18.18 8.02
N ASN A 188 -19.71 -18.98 8.37
CA ASN A 188 -19.49 -20.26 9.05
C ASN A 188 -18.65 -21.16 8.14
N ALA A 189 -17.57 -21.78 8.64
CA ALA A 189 -16.63 -22.52 7.79
C ALA A 189 -17.31 -23.67 7.01
N SER A 190 -18.40 -24.21 7.55
CA SER A 190 -19.25 -25.22 6.90
C SER A 190 -20.00 -24.71 5.67
N SER A 191 -20.19 -23.40 5.49
CA SER A 191 -20.83 -22.82 4.30
C SER A 191 -19.85 -22.46 3.18
N LEU A 192 -18.54 -22.54 3.44
CA LEU A 192 -17.47 -22.18 2.49
C LEU A 192 -16.79 -23.39 1.85
N LEU A 193 -17.10 -24.60 2.33
CA LEU A 193 -16.58 -25.85 1.79
C LEU A 193 -17.68 -26.53 0.97
N PRO A 194 -17.40 -26.99 -0.26
CA PRO A 194 -18.34 -27.83 -0.98
C PRO A 194 -18.59 -29.11 -0.16
N GLU A 195 -19.85 -29.54 -0.08
CA GLU A 195 -20.37 -30.64 0.78
C GLU A 195 -19.68 -32.01 0.63
N ASN A 196 -18.68 -32.14 -0.25
CA ASN A 196 -18.13 -33.44 -0.65
C ASN A 196 -16.70 -33.73 -0.15
N ARG A 197 -16.25 -33.12 0.95
CA ARG A 197 -15.01 -33.53 1.62
C ARG A 197 -15.14 -33.56 3.15
N THR A 198 -16.11 -34.33 3.62
CA THR A 198 -16.17 -34.76 5.01
C THR A 198 -15.35 -36.03 5.17
N SER A 199 -14.09 -35.90 5.62
CA SER A 199 -13.42 -36.84 6.54
C SER A 199 -11.91 -36.58 6.55
N VAL A 200 -11.41 -35.82 7.52
CA VAL A 200 -10.41 -36.28 8.50
C VAL A 200 -10.54 -35.36 9.72
N MET A 201 -11.00 -35.91 10.84
CA MET A 201 -11.02 -35.25 12.15
C MET A 201 -9.58 -35.06 12.64
N PHE A 202 -9.23 -33.86 13.09
CA PHE A 202 -8.25 -33.68 14.15
C PHE A 202 -9.04 -33.30 15.41
N GLU A 203 -9.10 -34.22 16.36
CA GLU A 203 -9.59 -33.94 17.71
C GLU A 203 -8.59 -32.99 18.38
N GLU A 204 -9.03 -31.79 18.74
CA GLU A 204 -8.30 -30.96 19.69
C GLU A 204 -9.20 -30.73 20.92
N GLN A 205 -8.67 -31.16 22.05
CA GLN A 205 -9.34 -31.31 23.32
C GLN A 205 -9.52 -29.92 23.96
N GLU A 206 -10.77 -29.49 24.13
CA GLU A 206 -11.10 -28.25 24.81
C GLU A 206 -10.73 -28.31 26.30
N HIS A 207 -10.03 -27.29 26.79
CA HIS A 207 -10.09 -26.91 28.20
C HIS A 207 -10.64 -25.49 28.33
N HIS A 208 -11.95 -25.46 28.53
CA HIS A 208 -12.78 -24.31 28.85
C HIS A 208 -12.29 -23.60 30.13
N LYS A 209 -12.09 -22.28 30.06
CA LYS A 209 -12.34 -21.38 31.20
C LYS A 209 -13.10 -20.16 30.71
N ASP A 210 -14.39 -20.22 31.02
CA ASP A 210 -15.40 -19.19 30.93
C ASP A 210 -14.96 -17.90 31.66
N HIS A 211 -15.08 -16.77 30.96
CA HIS A 211 -15.38 -15.49 31.59
C HIS A 211 -16.34 -14.72 30.67
N SER A 212 -17.60 -15.09 30.78
CA SER A 212 -18.75 -14.25 30.44
C SER A 212 -18.55 -12.80 30.91
N ARG A 213 -18.43 -11.87 29.96
CA ARG A 213 -18.94 -10.51 30.10
C ARG A 213 -19.72 -10.13 28.86
N LEU A 214 -21.04 -10.27 28.98
CA LEU A 214 -22.02 -9.62 28.11
C LEU A 214 -21.72 -8.12 28.07
N HIS A 215 -21.34 -7.62 26.90
CA HIS A 215 -21.54 -6.21 26.57
C HIS A 215 -22.46 -6.15 25.35
N SER A 216 -23.73 -5.92 25.64
CA SER A 216 -24.72 -5.43 24.68
C SER A 216 -24.19 -4.13 24.07
N CYS A 217 -23.92 -4.11 22.77
CA CYS A 217 -23.66 -2.87 22.05
C CYS A 217 -24.98 -2.37 21.48
N SER A 218 -25.70 -1.59 22.29
CA SER A 218 -26.90 -0.89 21.88
C SER A 218 -26.54 0.38 21.10
N SER A 219 -27.11 0.49 19.89
CA SER A 219 -27.42 1.72 19.15
C SER A 219 -26.26 2.57 18.62
N CYS A 220 -26.15 2.64 17.29
CA CYS A 220 -25.68 3.83 16.59
C CYS A 220 -26.84 4.42 15.79
N ARG A 221 -27.42 5.52 16.29
CA ARG A 221 -28.13 6.51 15.48
C ARG A 221 -27.14 7.58 15.06
N LYS A 222 -27.09 7.90 13.77
CA LYS A 222 -27.11 9.27 13.24
C LYS A 222 -27.93 9.24 11.96
#